data_AF-A0A0J7KG49-F1
#
_entry.id   AF-A0A0J7KG49-F1
#
_cell.length_a   1.000
_cell.length_b   1.000
_cell.length_c   1.000
_cell.angle_alpha   90.00
_cell.angle_beta   90.00
_cell.angle_gamma   90.00
#
_symmetry.space_group_name_H-M   'P 1'
#
loop_
_entity.id
_entity.type
_entity.pdbx_description
1 polymer ?
#
loop_
_entity_poly.entity_id
_entity_poly.type
_entity_poly.pdbx_seq_one_letter_code
_entity_poly.pdbx_strand_id
1 'polypeptide(L)'
;MRTADEKEFANWLLQLGDGKLSNTNGLHINTIKIPQDFITKGSLITEIFGDRITTEQIRDNPDQAILCSKNDTIKINDKIFGLMEGEEKEYLSIDSI
;
A
#
# COMPACT_ATOMS: atom_id res chain seq x y z
N MET A 1 15.66 -8.09 11.68
CA MET A 1 15.23 -8.85 12.88
C MET A 1 13.73 -8.71 12.97
N ARG A 2 12.99 -9.77 12.64
CA ARG A 2 11.52 -9.76 12.52
C ARG A 2 10.89 -9.82 13.91
N THR A 3 10.19 -8.76 14.33
CA THR A 3 9.59 -8.63 15.68
C THR A 3 8.38 -9.56 15.85
N ALA A 4 7.94 -9.75 17.11
CA ALA A 4 6.87 -10.68 17.46
C ALA A 4 5.54 -10.39 16.73
N ASP A 5 5.26 -9.12 16.43
CA ASP A 5 4.06 -8.69 15.70
C ASP A 5 4.03 -9.21 14.24
N GLU A 6 5.19 -9.39 13.60
CA GLU A 6 5.24 -9.94 12.24
C GLU A 6 4.86 -11.42 12.19
N LYS A 7 5.11 -12.19 13.27
CA LYS A 7 4.73 -13.61 13.31
C LYS A 7 3.22 -13.79 13.42
N GLU A 8 2.57 -12.97 14.25
CA GLU A 8 1.12 -13.00 14.36
C GLU A 8 0.46 -12.57 13.05
N PHE A 9 0.97 -11.51 12.42
CA PHE A 9 0.49 -11.06 11.12
C PHE A 9 0.72 -12.10 10.00
N ALA A 10 1.91 -12.70 9.93
CA ALA A 10 2.20 -13.74 8.96
C ALA A 10 1.27 -14.96 9.14
N ASN A 11 1.01 -15.36 10.38
CA ASN A 11 0.07 -16.43 10.68
C ASN A 11 -1.38 -16.06 10.30
N TRP A 12 -1.78 -14.79 10.50
CA TRP A 12 -3.07 -14.28 10.04
C TRP A 12 -3.20 -14.33 8.51
N LEU A 13 -2.17 -13.91 7.78
CA LEU A 13 -2.13 -13.99 6.31
C LEU A 13 -2.22 -15.43 5.80
N LEU A 14 -1.56 -16.39 6.47
CA LEU A 14 -1.66 -17.80 6.13
C LEU A 14 -3.08 -18.33 6.31
N GLN A 15 -3.73 -18.00 7.43
CA GLN A 15 -5.13 -18.38 7.67
C GLN A 15 -6.10 -17.73 6.68
N LEU A 16 -5.82 -16.50 6.24
CA LEU A 16 -6.56 -15.81 5.20
C LEU A 16 -6.45 -16.55 3.86
N GLY A 17 -5.22 -16.91 3.45
CA GLY A 17 -4.95 -17.66 2.23
C GLY A 17 -5.58 -19.06 2.22
N ASP A 18 -5.59 -19.71 3.38
CA ASP A 18 -6.22 -21.02 3.58
C ASP A 18 -7.76 -20.96 3.67
N GLY A 19 -8.37 -19.76 3.72
CA GLY A 19 -9.80 -19.59 3.92
C GLY A 19 -10.30 -20.04 5.30
N LYS A 20 -9.40 -20.16 6.28
CA LYS A 20 -9.69 -20.65 7.65
C LYS A 20 -10.08 -19.55 8.63
N LEU A 21 -10.08 -18.29 8.20
CA LEU A 21 -10.55 -17.17 9.01
C LEU A 21 -12.06 -17.27 9.22
N SER A 22 -12.45 -17.96 10.28
CA SER A 22 -13.85 -18.09 10.70
C SER A 22 -14.39 -16.78 11.26
N ASN A 23 -15.58 -16.39 10.81
CA ASN A 23 -16.28 -15.24 11.32
C ASN A 23 -16.87 -15.54 12.71
N THR A 24 -16.48 -14.79 13.74
CA THR A 24 -16.95 -14.97 15.12
C THR A 24 -18.34 -14.36 15.39
N ASN A 25 -18.94 -13.66 14.43
CA ASN A 25 -20.05 -12.73 14.68
C ASN A 25 -21.33 -13.04 13.89
N GLY A 26 -21.51 -14.25 13.37
CA GLY A 26 -22.74 -14.63 12.63
C GLY A 26 -22.94 -13.87 11.31
N LEU A 27 -21.90 -13.19 10.81
CA LEU A 27 -21.86 -12.65 9.47
C LEU A 27 -21.67 -13.78 8.45
N HIS A 28 -21.93 -13.47 7.17
CA HIS A 28 -21.80 -14.42 6.07
C HIS A 28 -20.44 -15.12 6.09
N ILE A 29 -20.42 -16.42 5.84
CA ILE A 29 -19.25 -17.31 5.96
C ILE A 29 -18.02 -16.82 5.18
N ASN A 30 -18.21 -16.01 4.13
CA ASN A 30 -17.13 -15.42 3.35
C ASN A 30 -16.70 -14.02 3.83
N THR A 31 -17.04 -13.64 5.06
CA THR A 31 -16.70 -12.32 5.62
C THR A 31 -15.58 -12.47 6.64
N ILE A 32 -14.49 -11.74 6.40
CA ILE A 32 -13.33 -11.69 7.29
C ILE A 32 -13.33 -10.39 8.10
N LYS A 33 -12.75 -10.42 9.31
CA LYS A 33 -12.48 -9.21 10.09
C LYS A 33 -11.03 -8.80 9.87
N ILE A 34 -10.84 -7.62 9.27
CA ILE A 34 -9.52 -6.99 9.14
C ILE A 34 -9.20 -6.28 10.48
N PRO A 35 -8.03 -6.53 11.09
CA PRO A 35 -7.65 -5.83 12.32
C PRO A 35 -7.53 -4.31 12.08
N GLN A 36 -7.96 -3.52 13.07
CA GLN A 36 -8.01 -2.06 12.97
C GLN A 36 -6.64 -1.43 12.71
N ASP A 37 -5.57 -2.06 13.22
CA ASP A 37 -4.20 -1.57 13.09
C ASP A 37 -3.69 -1.61 11.63
N PHE A 38 -4.38 -2.34 10.74
CA PHE A 38 -4.09 -2.38 9.30
C PHE A 38 -4.99 -1.46 8.47
N ILE A 39 -5.88 -0.70 9.12
CA ILE A 39 -6.81 0.21 8.47
C ILE A 39 -6.38 1.64 8.75
N THR A 40 -5.83 2.30 7.73
CA THR A 40 -5.62 3.74 7.70
C THR A 40 -6.94 4.49 7.86
N LYS A 41 -6.98 5.48 8.76
CA LYS A 41 -8.13 6.40 8.93
C LYS A 41 -8.05 7.64 8.02
N GLY A 42 -6.87 7.90 7.44
CA GLY A 42 -6.55 9.09 6.66
C GLY A 42 -6.13 8.80 5.22
N SER A 43 -5.24 9.64 4.69
CA SER A 43 -4.66 9.48 3.36
C SER A 43 -3.55 8.42 3.42
N LEU A 44 -3.77 7.26 2.78
CA LEU A 44 -2.77 6.19 2.70
C LEU A 44 -1.42 6.69 2.16
N ILE A 45 -1.45 7.61 1.20
CA ILE A 45 -0.25 8.23 0.62
C ILE A 45 0.52 8.99 1.69
N THR A 46 -0.17 9.76 2.54
CA THR A 46 0.48 10.56 3.60
C THR A 46 0.99 9.67 4.74
N GLU A 47 0.33 8.55 4.99
CA GLU A 47 0.76 7.60 6.02
C GLU A 47 2.00 6.81 5.60
N ILE A 48 2.14 6.49 4.31
CA ILE A 48 3.30 5.77 3.76
C ILE A 48 4.48 6.71 3.48
N PHE A 49 4.20 7.84 2.82
CA PHE A 49 5.21 8.75 2.26
C PHE A 49 5.35 10.07 3.02
N GLY A 50 4.47 10.37 3.97
CA GLY A 50 4.42 11.68 4.63
C GLY A 50 3.84 12.78 3.74
N ASP A 51 4.06 14.04 4.15
CA ASP A 51 3.60 15.22 3.42
C ASP A 51 4.55 15.61 2.27
N ARG A 52 5.75 15.02 2.21
CA ARG A 52 6.80 15.29 1.22
C ARG A 52 7.69 14.07 1.08
N ILE A 53 8.08 13.76 -0.15
CA ILE A 53 9.02 12.67 -0.47
C ILE A 53 10.37 13.29 -0.83
N THR A 54 11.33 13.15 0.07
CA THR A 54 12.71 13.64 -0.16
C THR A 54 13.54 12.58 -0.89
N THR A 55 14.60 13.03 -1.56
CA THR A 55 15.55 12.11 -2.22
C THR A 55 16.28 11.19 -1.24
N GLU A 56 16.41 11.58 0.02
CA GLU A 56 16.96 10.76 1.10
C GLU A 56 16.00 9.64 1.49
N GLN A 57 14.70 9.93 1.63
CA GLN A 57 13.68 8.92 1.93
C GLN A 57 13.57 7.85 0.84
N ILE A 58 13.65 8.25 -0.44
CA ILE A 58 13.66 7.31 -1.57
C ILE A 58 14.89 6.40 -1.50
N ARG A 59 16.04 6.94 -1.10
CA ARG A 59 17.30 6.18 -0.96
C ARG A 59 17.22 5.18 0.20
N ASP A 60 16.64 5.60 1.32
CA ASP A 60 16.57 4.80 2.54
C ASP A 60 15.46 3.74 2.47
N ASN A 61 14.38 4.00 1.75
CA ASN A 61 13.25 3.07 1.56
C ASN A 61 12.83 2.99 0.09
N PRO A 62 13.67 2.39 -0.78
CA PRO A 62 13.40 2.33 -2.21
C PRO A 62 12.19 1.45 -2.58
N ASP A 63 11.80 0.52 -1.70
CA ASP A 63 10.86 -0.55 -2.02
C ASP A 63 9.44 -0.34 -1.43
N GLN A 64 8.86 0.85 -1.61
CA GLN A 64 7.47 1.12 -1.22
C GLN A 64 6.54 1.14 -2.45
N ALA A 65 5.43 0.39 -2.39
CA ALA A 65 4.44 0.34 -3.46
C ALA A 65 3.01 0.40 -2.88
N ILE A 66 2.14 1.17 -3.55
CA ILE A 66 0.70 1.19 -3.27
C ILE A 66 -0.01 0.38 -4.35
N LEU A 67 -0.74 -0.66 -3.94
CA LEU A 67 -1.53 -1.50 -4.83
C LEU A 67 -3.00 -1.07 -4.81
N CYS A 68 -3.62 -0.98 -5.97
CA CYS A 68 -5.04 -0.69 -6.14
C CYS A 68 -5.68 -1.68 -7.10
N SER A 69 -6.97 -1.97 -6.89
CA SER A 69 -7.69 -3.00 -7.64
C SER A 69 -8.06 -2.59 -9.06
N LYS A 70 -8.18 -1.29 -9.35
CA LYS A 70 -8.52 -0.71 -10.67
C LYS A 70 -7.66 0.53 -10.97
N ASN A 71 -7.80 1.08 -12.17
CA ASN A 71 -7.11 2.26 -12.75
C ASN A 71 -7.10 3.56 -11.91
N ASP A 72 -7.61 3.54 -10.69
CA ASP A 72 -7.39 4.62 -9.71
C ASP A 72 -5.90 4.79 -9.36
N THR A 73 -5.04 3.84 -9.76
CA THR A 73 -3.58 3.96 -9.74
C THR A 73 -3.07 5.24 -10.40
N ILE A 74 -3.70 5.73 -11.47
CA ILE A 74 -3.27 6.96 -12.15
C ILE A 74 -3.31 8.15 -11.17
N LYS A 75 -4.45 8.35 -10.50
CA LYS A 75 -4.63 9.46 -9.54
C LYS A 75 -3.68 9.36 -8.35
N ILE A 76 -3.38 8.14 -7.91
CA ILE A 76 -2.46 7.90 -6.81
C ILE A 76 -1.03 8.22 -7.24
N ASN A 77 -0.62 7.77 -8.43
CA ASN A 77 0.70 8.05 -8.97
C ASN A 77 0.89 9.55 -9.19
N ASP A 78 -0.09 10.26 -9.74
CA ASP A 78 -0.03 11.72 -9.93
C ASP A 78 0.12 12.45 -8.59
N LYS A 79 -0.61 12.00 -7.56
CA LYS A 79 -0.51 12.59 -6.22
C LYS A 79 0.84 12.29 -5.56
N ILE A 80 1.37 11.08 -5.70
CA ILE A 80 2.71 10.72 -5.22
C ILE A 80 3.77 11.56 -5.94
N PHE A 81 3.64 11.72 -7.26
CA PHE A 81 4.54 12.51 -8.08
C PHE A 81 4.61 13.97 -7.61
N GLY A 82 3.47 14.57 -7.29
CA GLY A 82 3.42 15.94 -6.74
C GLY A 82 4.02 16.10 -5.34
N LEU A 83 4.28 15.01 -4.61
CA LEU A 83 4.96 15.04 -3.30
C LEU A 83 6.48 14.90 -3.42
N MET A 84 6.98 14.43 -4.57
CA MET A 84 8.41 14.22 -4.79
C MET A 84 9.15 15.53 -4.98
N GLU A 85 10.27 15.68 -4.28
CA GLU A 85 11.20 16.79 -4.50
C GLU A 85 12.06 16.53 -5.75
N GLY A 86 12.18 17.53 -6.61
CA GLY A 86 13.04 17.47 -7.78
C GLY A 86 12.49 18.23 -8.97
N GLU A 87 13.15 18.07 -10.12
CA GLU A 87 12.69 18.60 -11.40
C GLU A 87 11.84 17.57 -12.13
N GLU A 88 10.66 18.00 -12.59
CA GLU A 88 9.82 17.22 -13.49
C GLU A 88 10.50 17.07 -14.85
N LYS A 89 10.47 15.84 -15.38
CA LYS A 89 10.96 15.53 -16.72
C LYS A 89 9.88 14.82 -17.51
N GLU A 90 9.52 15.42 -18.63
CA GLU A 90 8.60 14.83 -19.59
C GLU A 90 9.38 14.07 -20.66
N TYR A 91 8.92 12.85 -20.96
CA TYR A 91 9.49 12.00 -22.01
C TYR A 91 8.40 11.69 -23.03
N LEU A 92 8.57 12.19 -24.25
CA LEU A 92 7.63 11.99 -25.34
C LEU A 92 7.86 10.60 -25.98
N SER A 93 6.78 9.85 -26.18
CA SER A 93 6.83 8.61 -26.94
C SER A 93 7.09 8.88 -28.42
N ILE A 94 7.86 8.01 -29.07
CA ILE A 94 8.00 7.99 -30.53
C ILE A 94 7.25 6.77 -31.05
N ASP A 95 6.16 7.03 -31.77
CA ASP A 95 5.50 6.03 -32.59
C ASP A 95 6.09 6.13 -34.00
N SER A 96 6.87 5.12 -34.40
CA SER A 96 7.36 4.99 -35.78
C SER A 96 6.34 4.19 -36.60
N ILE A 97 6.02 4.69 -37.81
CA ILE A 97 5.07 4.09 -38.76
C ILE A 97 5.69 2.89 -39.48
#